data_AF-S4XGT6-F1
#
_entry.id   AF-S4XGT6-F1
#
_cell.length_a   1.000
_cell.length_b   1.000
_cell.length_c   1.000
_cell.angle_alpha   90.00
_cell.angle_beta   90.00
_cell.angle_gamma   90.00
#
_symmetry.space_group_name_H-M   'P 1'
#
loop_
_entity.id
_entity.type
_entity.pdbx_description
1 polymer ?
#
loop_
_entity_poly.entity_id
_entity_poly.type
_entity_poly.pdbx_seq_one_letter_code
_entity_poly.pdbx_strand_id
1 'polypeptide(L)'
;MKIRPLQDRIVVKRVESETKTKGGIIIPDAAKEKPIEGRVVAVGNGKVLKDGKVRPLEVKVGDKVLFGKYSGTEVKLDGEEHVLIREDDVLAVTESAS
;
A
#
# COMPACT_ATOMS: atom_id res chain seq x y z
N MET A 1 2.75 -16.13 -4.63
CA MET A 1 4.02 -15.52 -4.19
C MET A 1 4.13 -15.54 -2.65
N LYS A 2 5.29 -15.82 -2.07
CA LYS A 2 5.52 -15.71 -0.61
C LYS A 2 6.61 -14.66 -0.34
N ILE A 3 6.28 -13.39 -0.53
CA ILE A 3 7.12 -12.30 -0.01
C ILE A 3 6.74 -12.03 1.45
N ARG A 4 7.74 -11.90 2.31
CA ARG A 4 7.56 -11.50 3.71
C ARG A 4 8.38 -10.24 3.97
N PRO A 5 7.76 -9.06 4.06
CA PRO A 5 8.50 -7.85 4.41
C PRO A 5 9.05 -7.93 5.84
N LEU A 6 10.13 -7.22 6.11
CA LEU A 6 10.81 -7.24 7.41
C LEU A 6 10.33 -6.10 8.32
N GLN A 7 10.32 -6.36 9.63
CA GLN A 7 9.96 -5.39 10.67
C GLN A 7 8.52 -4.89 10.49
N ASP A 8 8.33 -3.57 10.55
CA ASP A 8 7.07 -2.85 10.42
C ASP A 8 6.74 -2.46 8.97
N ARG A 9 7.34 -3.16 8.01
CA ARG A 9 7.07 -2.93 6.59
C ARG A 9 5.90 -3.75 6.09
N ILE A 10 5.19 -3.19 5.11
CA ILE A 10 4.11 -3.84 4.38
C ILE A 10 4.33 -3.70 2.87
N VAL A 11 3.82 -4.67 2.12
CA VAL A 11 3.78 -4.62 0.66
C VAL A 11 2.35 -4.31 0.23
N VAL A 12 2.21 -3.30 -0.62
CA VAL A 12 0.93 -2.81 -1.12
C VAL A 12 0.92 -2.93 -2.64
N LYS A 13 -0.17 -3.46 -3.20
CA LYS A 13 -0.48 -3.38 -4.64
C LYS A 13 -1.36 -2.15 -4.86
N ARG A 14 -0.91 -1.17 -5.64
CA ARG A 14 -1.72 0.03 -5.95
C ARG A 14 -3.00 -0.38 -6.64
N VAL A 15 -4.10 0.29 -6.31
CA VAL A 15 -5.32 0.18 -7.12
C VAL A 15 -5.09 0.91 -8.44
N GLU A 16 -5.67 0.42 -9.53
CA GLU A 16 -5.62 1.14 -10.80
C GLU A 16 -6.36 2.48 -10.68
N SER A 17 -5.79 3.54 -11.26
CA SER A 17 -6.48 4.83 -11.35
C SER A 17 -7.67 4.73 -12.30
N GLU A 18 -8.80 5.34 -11.95
CA GLU A 18 -9.95 5.45 -12.85
C GLU A 18 -9.53 6.19 -14.15
N THR A 19 -9.58 5.47 -15.28
CA THR A 19 -9.21 6.02 -16.59
C THR A 19 -10.27 6.98 -17.16
N LYS A 20 -11.49 6.94 -16.61
CA LYS A 20 -12.60 7.83 -16.97
C LYS A 20 -13.15 8.49 -15.72
N THR A 21 -13.24 9.82 -15.75
CA THR A 21 -13.94 10.58 -14.69
C THR A 21 -15.45 10.39 -14.80
N LYS A 22 -16.19 10.70 -13.71
CA LYS A 22 -17.67 10.63 -13.67
C LYS A 22 -18.38 11.42 -14.79
N GLY A 23 -17.69 12.39 -15.41
CA GLY A 23 -18.19 13.19 -16.54
C GLY A 23 -17.83 12.65 -17.94
N GLY A 24 -17.21 11.48 -18.05
CA GLY A 24 -16.83 10.88 -19.34
C GLY A 24 -15.54 11.42 -19.97
N ILE A 25 -14.81 12.30 -19.28
CA ILE A 25 -13.53 12.85 -19.75
C ILE A 25 -12.43 11.81 -19.55
N ILE A 26 -11.69 11.50 -20.62
CA ILE A 26 -10.53 10.62 -20.63
C ILE A 26 -9.32 11.43 -20.14
N ILE A 27 -8.68 10.97 -19.06
CA ILE A 27 -7.44 11.57 -18.56
C ILE A 27 -6.25 10.92 -19.30
N PRO A 28 -5.42 11.69 -20.02
CA PRO A 28 -4.21 11.17 -20.64
C PRO A 28 -3.29 10.52 -19.59
N ASP A 29 -2.66 9.39 -19.92
CA ASP A 29 -1.84 8.64 -18.94
C ASP A 29 -0.68 9.46 -18.36
N ALA A 30 -0.15 10.43 -19.11
CA ALA A 30 0.90 11.36 -18.65
C ALA A 30 0.43 12.35 -17.57
N ALA A 31 -0.88 12.57 -17.42
CA ALA A 31 -1.48 13.46 -16.44
C ALA A 31 -2.06 12.73 -15.22
N LYS A 32 -1.99 11.39 -15.19
CA LYS A 32 -2.48 10.60 -14.06
C LYS A 32 -1.48 10.61 -12.92
N GLU A 33 -1.89 11.12 -11.77
CA GLU A 33 -1.12 10.94 -10.54
C GLU A 33 -1.14 9.48 -10.09
N LYS A 34 -0.01 8.99 -9.54
CA LYS A 34 0.05 7.66 -8.95
C LYS A 34 -0.96 7.57 -7.80
N PRO A 35 -1.85 6.56 -7.79
CA PRO A 35 -2.81 6.38 -6.71
C PRO A 35 -2.12 6.30 -5.35
N ILE A 36 -2.63 7.08 -4.40
CA ILE A 36 -2.24 7.05 -2.98
C ILE A 36 -2.98 5.97 -2.21
N GLU A 37 -3.72 5.11 -2.91
CA GLU A 37 -4.50 4.02 -2.37
C GLU A 37 -3.98 2.68 -2.92
N GLY A 38 -4.07 1.63 -2.10
CA GLY A 38 -3.69 0.29 -2.52
C GLY A 38 -4.18 -0.78 -1.56
N ARG A 39 -3.98 -2.04 -1.94
CA ARG A 39 -4.35 -3.20 -1.15
C ARG A 39 -3.11 -3.86 -0.55
N VAL A 40 -3.14 -4.15 0.75
CA VAL A 40 -2.04 -4.83 1.45
C VAL A 40 -2.00 -6.29 1.01
N VAL A 41 -0.85 -6.72 0.47
CA VAL A 41 -0.62 -8.10 0.01
C VAL A 41 0.30 -8.90 0.92
N ALA A 42 1.13 -8.22 1.71
CA ALA A 42 2.00 -8.86 2.70
C ALA A 42 2.31 -7.91 3.85
N VAL A 43 2.44 -8.45 5.05
CA VAL A 43 2.79 -7.69 6.27
C VAL A 43 4.01 -8.29 6.96
N GLY A 44 4.77 -7.42 7.62
CA GLY A 44 5.95 -7.82 8.36
C GLY A 44 5.58 -8.35 9.75
N ASN A 45 6.60 -8.66 10.54
CA ASN A 45 6.39 -9.21 11.88
C ASN A 45 5.94 -8.16 12.90
N GLY A 46 6.09 -6.86 12.60
CA GLY A 46 5.80 -5.77 13.53
C GLY A 46 7.00 -4.91 13.88
N LYS A 47 6.75 -3.85 14.65
CA LYS A 47 7.75 -2.88 15.08
C LYS A 47 8.47 -3.39 16.32
N VAL A 48 9.80 -3.49 16.24
CA VAL A 48 10.63 -3.83 17.40
C VAL A 48 10.71 -2.62 18.31
N LEU A 49 10.25 -2.78 19.54
CA LEU A 49 10.27 -1.75 20.58
C LEU A 49 11.63 -1.70 21.29
N LYS A 50 11.87 -0.63 22.06
CA LYS A 50 13.12 -0.44 22.81
C LYS A 50 13.39 -1.54 23.86
N ASP A 51 12.33 -2.19 24.35
CA ASP A 51 12.40 -3.30 25.31
C ASP A 51 12.60 -4.67 24.63
N GLY A 52 12.78 -4.70 23.31
CA GLY A 52 12.96 -5.92 22.52
C GLY A 52 11.66 -6.64 22.16
N LYS A 53 10.49 -6.17 22.65
CA LYS A 53 9.20 -6.74 22.25
C LYS A 53 8.83 -6.32 20.84
N VAL A 54 8.00 -7.12 20.19
CA VAL A 54 7.45 -6.80 18.87
C VAL A 54 6.02 -6.31 19.04
N ARG A 55 5.76 -5.05 18.67
CA ARG A 55 4.40 -4.54 18.53
C ARG A 55 3.83 -5.03 17.19
N PRO A 56 2.68 -5.73 17.19
CA PRO A 56 2.05 -6.16 15.94
C PRO A 56 1.64 -4.95 15.10
N LEU A 57 1.50 -5.19 13.80
CA LEU A 57 0.94 -4.20 12.88
C LEU A 57 -0.57 -4.10 13.06
N GLU A 58 -1.09 -2.89 12.91
CA GLU A 58 -2.52 -2.57 12.89
C GLU A 58 -3.16 -3.00 11.56
N VAL A 59 -2.41 -2.82 10.47
CA VAL A 59 -2.81 -3.24 9.12
C VAL A 59 -2.63 -4.74 8.89
N LYS A 60 -3.52 -5.32 8.09
CA LYS A 60 -3.55 -6.76 7.78
C LYS A 60 -3.58 -6.99 6.28
N VAL A 61 -3.18 -8.19 5.87
CA VAL A 61 -3.32 -8.62 4.47
C VAL A 61 -4.78 -8.56 4.06
N GLY A 62 -5.05 -7.92 2.92
CA GLY A 62 -6.39 -7.72 2.39
C GLY A 62 -6.96 -6.34 2.62
N ASP A 63 -6.44 -5.58 3.60
CA ASP A 63 -6.86 -4.22 3.89
C ASP A 63 -6.61 -3.30 2.69
N LYS A 64 -7.53 -2.37 2.48
CA LYS A 64 -7.33 -1.24 1.57
C LYS A 64 -6.80 -0.07 2.38
N VAL A 65 -5.74 0.56 1.93
CA VAL A 65 -5.01 1.57 2.69
C VAL A 65 -4.73 2.80 1.86
N LEU A 66 -4.78 3.96 2.50
CA LEU A 66 -4.22 5.21 2.01
C LEU A 66 -2.81 5.38 2.58
N PHE A 67 -1.86 5.77 1.76
CA PHE A 67 -0.47 5.97 2.17
C PHE A 67 0.12 7.22 1.51
N GLY A 68 1.22 7.73 2.08
CA GLY A 68 1.88 8.93 1.57
C GLY A 68 2.26 8.82 0.08
N LYS A 69 1.94 9.86 -0.71
CA LYS A 69 2.21 9.91 -2.16
C LYS A 69 3.67 9.65 -2.54
N TYR A 70 4.59 10.08 -1.68
CA TYR A 70 6.04 9.96 -1.87
C TYR A 70 6.67 8.92 -0.95
N SER A 71 5.86 8.12 -0.25
CA SER A 71 6.35 7.08 0.66
C SER A 71 6.62 5.77 -0.10
N GLY A 72 7.66 5.08 0.34
CA GLY A 72 7.96 3.71 -0.06
C GLY A 72 8.95 3.54 -1.21
N THR A 73 9.16 2.27 -1.53
CA THR A 73 10.04 1.82 -2.61
C THR A 73 9.24 0.98 -3.58
N GLU A 74 9.30 1.32 -4.87
CA GLU A 74 8.65 0.54 -5.93
C GLU A 74 9.43 -0.76 -6.16
N VAL A 75 8.71 -1.88 -6.14
CA VAL A 75 9.27 -3.22 -6.33
C VAL A 75 8.43 -3.95 -7.35
N LYS A 76 9.09 -4.61 -8.31
CA LYS A 76 8.42 -5.43 -9.32
C LYS A 76 8.47 -6.88 -8.88
N LEU A 77 7.30 -7.49 -8.71
CA LEU A 77 7.12 -8.84 -8.19
C LEU A 77 6.19 -9.60 -9.12
N ASP A 78 6.65 -10.72 -9.69
CA ASP A 78 5.89 -11.53 -10.66
C ASP A 78 5.35 -10.72 -11.86
N GLY A 79 6.10 -9.68 -12.26
CA GLY A 79 5.72 -8.79 -13.35
C GLY A 79 4.78 -7.64 -12.94
N GLU A 80 4.27 -7.64 -11.71
CA GLU A 80 3.37 -6.62 -11.18
C GLU A 80 4.09 -5.58 -10.30
N GLU A 81 3.68 -4.33 -10.40
CA GLU A 81 4.21 -3.24 -9.58
C GLU A 81 3.57 -3.23 -8.19
N HIS A 82 4.44 -3.19 -7.18
CA HIS A 82 4.08 -3.10 -5.78
C HIS A 82 4.87 -1.96 -5.13
N VAL A 83 4.42 -1.54 -3.95
CA VAL A 83 5.11 -0.55 -3.12
C VAL A 83 5.40 -1.18 -1.77
N LEU A 84 6.66 -1.16 -1.37
CA LEU A 84 7.09 -1.50 -0.02
C LEU A 84 7.13 -0.21 0.82
N ILE A 85 6.30 -0.12 1.86
CA ILE A 85 6.24 1.03 2.78
C ILE A 85 6.37 0.56 4.23
N ARG A 86 6.61 1.50 5.15
CA ARG A 86 6.43 1.25 6.59
C ARG A 86 4.97 1.46 6.97
N GLU A 87 4.53 0.82 8.04
CA GLU A 87 3.21 1.08 8.64
C GLU A 87 3.05 2.55 9.03
N ASP A 88 4.10 3.22 9.51
CA ASP A 88 4.06 4.64 9.88
C ASP A 88 3.72 5.57 8.67
N ASP A 89 3.88 5.10 7.43
CA ASP A 89 3.52 5.84 6.20
C ASP A 89 2.05 5.62 5.77
N VAL A 90 1.34 4.71 6.45
CA VAL A 90 -0.09 4.44 6.22
C VAL A 90 -0.90 5.50 6.94
N LEU A 91 -1.75 6.21 6.18
CA LEU A 91 -2.57 7.30 6.67
C LEU A 91 -3.93 6.80 7.19
N ALA A 92 -4.50 5.77 6.56
CA ALA A 92 -5.78 5.19 6.95
C ALA A 92 -5.99 3.80 6.34
N VAL A 93 -6.78 2.97 7.01
CA VAL A 93 -7.45 1.80 6.40
C VAL A 93 -8.81 2.27 5.88
N THR A 94 -9.11 2.04 4.61
CA THR A 94 -10.41 2.36 3.99
C THR A 94 -11.28 1.10 3.92
N GLU A 95 -12.43 1.11 4.59
CA GLU A 95 -13.44 0.07 4.36
C GLU A 95 -14.17 0.34 3.04
N SER A 96 -14.43 -0.71 2.28
CA SER A 96 -15.43 -0.62 1.21
C SER A 96 -16.79 -0.53 1.90
N ALA A 97 -17.36 0.67 1.98
CA ALA A 97 -18.75 0.83 2.36
C ALA A 97 -19.58 -0.09 1.46
N SER A 98 -20.12 -1.17 2.06
CA SER A 98 -21.05 -2.09 1.40
C SER A 98 -22.42 -1.44 1.28
#